data_AF-U4UCV7-F1
#
_entry.id   AF-U4UCV7-F1
#
_cell.length_a   1.000
_cell.length_b   1.000
_cell.length_c   1.000
_cell.angle_alpha   90.00
_cell.angle_beta   90.00
_cell.angle_gamma   90.00
#
_symmetry.space_group_name_H-M   'P 1'
#
loop_
_entity.id
_entity.type
_entity.pdbx_description
1 polymer ?
#
loop_
_entity_poly.entity_id
_entity_poly.type
_entity_poly.pdbx_seq_one_letter_code
_entity_poly.pdbx_strand_id
1 'polypeptide(L)'
;NKVFENANFLRNENLQLSVQNEKLRIEGNDGKPLNSTEAKLHEEVQQFKQKFLVQAEELTELHRRKGEHAQQIIDLTSRLQEQDKLVAVRDSNLAEVQAKNLSLQAEVSMLTHANKELKYINDTLRDEHRTLQLAFNVLEEKLRKAQDENGQLVERLIKYKAKDADKMNEENDNFLKKRYAKMQKDLEEACRDASRVCSDDLQEGFGPLMQSTLPTKVAVKFDAHDGEVNAVKWSPVDRLVATGGADRKVKLWDISKGGACNQCVRDIQER
;
A
#
# COMPACT_ATOMS: atom_id res chain seq x y z
N ASN A 1 64.19 -29.96 76.40
CA ASN A 1 64.88 -28.74 76.88
C ASN A 1 66.40 -28.83 76.99
N LYS A 2 67.09 -29.70 76.24
CA LYS A 2 68.57 -29.77 76.24
C LYS A 2 69.25 -28.56 75.56
N VAL A 3 68.61 -27.98 74.54
CA VAL A 3 69.15 -26.83 73.80
C VAL A 3 69.25 -25.58 74.70
N PHE A 4 68.29 -25.40 75.61
CA PHE A 4 68.27 -24.27 76.54
C PHE A 4 69.33 -24.40 77.65
N GLU A 5 69.53 -25.61 78.19
CA GLU A 5 70.60 -25.89 79.15
C GLU A 5 71.99 -25.71 78.51
N ASN A 6 72.16 -26.18 77.27
CA ASN A 6 73.42 -26.02 76.53
C ASN A 6 73.73 -24.54 76.22
N ALA A 7 72.70 -23.74 75.89
CA ALA A 7 72.85 -22.30 75.69
C ALA A 7 73.28 -21.58 76.98
N ASN A 8 72.71 -21.96 78.13
CA ASN A 8 73.11 -21.39 79.42
C ASN A 8 74.53 -21.82 79.84
N PHE A 9 74.92 -23.06 79.56
CA PHE A 9 76.27 -23.56 79.80
C PHE A 9 77.31 -22.77 78.98
N LEU A 10 77.10 -22.66 77.66
CA LEU A 10 77.98 -21.90 76.76
C LEU A 10 78.03 -20.40 77.12
N ARG A 11 76.94 -19.84 77.65
CA ARG A 11 76.89 -18.46 78.14
C ARG A 11 77.73 -18.27 79.41
N ASN A 12 77.67 -19.22 80.35
CA ASN A 12 78.48 -19.19 81.56
C ASN A 12 79.97 -19.43 81.27
N GLU A 13 80.27 -20.33 80.33
CA GLU A 13 81.63 -20.58 79.87
C GLU A 13 82.24 -19.35 79.18
N ASN A 14 81.48 -18.67 78.30
CA ASN A 14 81.91 -17.40 77.73
C ASN A 14 82.12 -16.31 78.79
N LEU A 15 81.28 -16.27 79.82
CA LEU A 15 81.44 -15.32 80.93
C LEU A 15 82.72 -15.61 81.72
N GLN A 16 83.01 -16.88 82.01
CA GLN A 16 84.26 -17.30 82.65
C GLN A 16 85.48 -16.96 81.81
N LEU A 17 85.46 -17.28 80.51
CA LEU A 17 86.53 -16.95 79.59
C LEU A 17 86.73 -15.42 79.48
N SER A 18 85.65 -14.64 79.53
CA SER A 18 85.74 -13.18 79.55
C SER A 18 86.39 -12.65 80.82
N VAL A 19 86.03 -13.19 81.98
CA VAL A 19 86.64 -12.82 83.27
C VAL A 19 88.11 -13.24 83.32
N GLN A 20 88.45 -14.40 82.75
CA GLN A 20 89.82 -14.89 82.69
C GLN A 20 90.69 -14.05 81.74
N ASN A 21 90.14 -13.65 80.59
CA ASN A 21 90.82 -12.71 79.69
C ASN A 21 91.02 -11.34 80.35
N GLU A 22 90.04 -10.85 81.11
CA GLU A 22 90.18 -9.57 81.81
C GLU A 22 91.22 -9.66 82.94
N LYS A 23 91.29 -10.80 83.65
CA LYS A 23 92.38 -11.09 84.60
C LYS A 23 93.74 -11.13 83.92
N LEU A 24 93.89 -11.86 82.83
CA LEU A 24 95.15 -11.94 82.07
C LEU A 24 95.56 -10.59 81.49
N ARG A 25 94.60 -9.73 81.15
CA ARG A 25 94.85 -8.37 80.69
C ARG A 25 95.32 -7.45 81.81
N ILE A 26 94.78 -7.62 83.02
CA ILE A 26 95.24 -6.92 84.23
C ILE A 26 96.62 -7.42 84.66
N GLU A 27 96.86 -8.74 84.60
CA GLU A 27 98.15 -9.38 84.93
C GLU A 27 99.23 -9.13 83.86
N GLY A 28 98.85 -8.90 82.60
CA GLY A 28 99.76 -8.51 81.51
C GLY A 28 100.07 -7.01 81.44
N ASN A 29 99.44 -6.17 82.27
CA ASN A 29 99.63 -4.72 82.31
C ASN A 29 100.69 -4.26 83.33
N ASP A 30 101.71 -5.09 83.56
CA ASP A 30 102.95 -4.64 84.20
C ASP A 30 103.52 -3.50 83.35
N GLY A 31 103.41 -2.27 83.85
CA GLY A 31 103.73 -1.01 83.18
C GLY A 31 105.20 -0.83 82.78
N LYS A 32 105.70 -1.68 81.89
CA LYS A 32 106.92 -1.43 81.12
C LYS A 32 106.57 -0.50 79.95
N PRO A 33 107.38 0.52 79.67
CA PRO A 33 107.19 1.32 78.46
C PRO A 33 107.34 0.41 77.24
N LEU A 34 106.36 0.42 76.34
CA LEU A 34 106.40 -0.31 75.08
C LEU A 34 107.69 -0.02 74.33
N ASN A 35 108.37 -1.07 73.85
CA ASN A 35 109.47 -0.88 72.91
C ASN A 35 108.93 -0.25 71.61
N SER A 36 109.74 0.59 70.94
CA SER A 36 109.32 1.36 69.75
C SER A 36 108.74 0.51 68.62
N THR A 37 109.14 -0.76 68.54
CA THR A 37 108.63 -1.77 67.59
C THR A 37 107.22 -2.24 67.94
N GLU A 38 106.88 -2.42 69.23
CA GLU A 38 105.54 -2.80 69.67
C GLU A 38 104.56 -1.65 69.54
N ALA A 39 104.99 -0.41 69.81
CA ALA A 39 104.17 0.78 69.58
C ALA A 39 103.81 0.95 68.09
N LYS A 40 104.76 0.74 67.18
CA LYS A 40 104.52 0.74 65.72
C LYS A 40 103.55 -0.37 65.30
N LEU A 41 103.74 -1.60 65.79
CA LEU A 41 102.81 -2.70 65.52
C LEU A 41 101.41 -2.39 66.03
N HIS A 42 101.29 -1.77 67.21
CA HIS A 42 100.00 -1.40 67.79
C HIS A 42 99.31 -0.28 67.00
N GLU A 43 100.08 0.66 66.43
CA GLU A 43 99.59 1.71 65.54
C GLU A 43 99.14 1.13 64.18
N GLU A 44 99.90 0.22 63.58
CA GLU A 44 99.50 -0.49 62.36
C GLU A 44 98.23 -1.32 62.58
N VAL A 45 98.12 -2.03 63.70
CA VAL A 45 96.92 -2.78 64.06
C VAL A 45 95.72 -1.84 64.26
N GLN A 46 95.90 -0.66 64.84
CA GLN A 46 94.84 0.35 64.92
C GLN A 46 94.43 0.87 63.54
N GLN A 47 95.39 1.16 62.65
CA GLN A 47 95.10 1.61 61.29
C GLN A 47 94.36 0.53 60.49
N PHE A 48 94.75 -0.74 60.62
CA PHE A 48 94.04 -1.85 59.98
C PHE A 48 92.63 -2.01 60.55
N LYS A 49 92.44 -1.85 61.87
CA LYS A 49 91.10 -1.84 62.48
C LYS A 49 90.24 -0.68 61.96
N GLN A 50 90.80 0.53 61.85
CA GLN A 50 90.09 1.69 61.31
C GLN A 50 89.65 1.42 59.86
N LYS A 51 90.56 0.92 59.00
CA LYS A 51 90.25 0.54 57.62
C LYS A 51 89.19 -0.55 57.54
N PHE A 52 89.27 -1.55 58.41
CA PHE A 52 88.27 -2.62 58.49
C PHE A 52 86.89 -2.07 58.87
N LEU A 53 86.82 -1.12 59.80
CA LEU A 53 85.58 -0.48 60.22
C LEU A 53 84.95 0.33 59.07
N VAL A 54 85.75 1.15 58.39
CA VAL A 54 85.30 1.93 57.22
C VAL A 54 84.81 1.01 56.11
N GLN A 55 85.53 -0.07 55.81
CA GLN A 55 85.10 -1.06 54.82
C GLN A 55 83.80 -1.77 55.24
N ALA A 56 83.59 -2.03 56.53
CA ALA A 56 82.34 -2.61 57.04
C ALA A 56 81.16 -1.63 56.92
N GLU A 57 81.39 -0.33 57.18
CA GLU A 57 80.40 0.73 56.98
C GLU A 57 80.04 0.88 55.49
N GLU A 58 81.04 0.93 54.61
CA GLU A 58 80.84 0.98 53.15
C GLU A 58 80.06 -0.23 52.62
N LEU A 59 80.37 -1.43 53.12
CA LEU A 59 79.64 -2.65 52.75
C LEU A 59 78.17 -2.60 53.20
N THR A 60 77.93 -2.08 54.41
CA THR A 60 76.57 -1.94 54.97
C THR A 60 75.77 -0.92 54.16
N GLU A 61 76.37 0.21 53.80
CA GLU A 61 75.77 1.25 52.97
C GLU A 61 75.48 0.75 51.54
N LEU A 62 76.38 -0.04 50.95
CA LEU A 62 76.15 -0.71 49.67
C LEU A 62 74.97 -1.68 49.73
N HIS A 63 74.87 -2.49 50.78
CA HIS A 63 73.73 -3.39 50.97
C HIS A 63 72.41 -2.63 51.14
N ARG A 64 72.42 -1.50 51.87
CA ARG A 64 71.25 -0.62 52.01
C ARG A 64 70.81 -0.08 50.65
N ARG A 65 71.71 0.51 49.87
CA ARG A 65 71.41 1.03 48.52
C ARG A 65 70.96 -0.07 47.56
N LYS A 66 71.58 -1.25 47.63
CA LYS A 66 71.16 -2.42 46.85
C LYS A 66 69.72 -2.81 47.17
N GLY A 67 69.33 -2.79 48.45
CA GLY A 67 67.95 -3.02 48.88
C GLY A 67 66.98 -1.97 48.33
N GLU A 68 67.36 -0.69 48.38
CA GLU A 68 66.56 0.42 47.83
C GLU A 68 66.36 0.29 46.32
N HIS A 69 67.41 -0.02 45.57
CA HIS A 69 67.30 -0.26 44.13
C HIS A 69 66.47 -1.50 43.82
N ALA A 70 66.58 -2.57 44.62
CA ALA A 70 65.73 -3.74 44.46
C ALA A 70 64.24 -3.40 44.67
N GLN A 71 63.92 -2.59 45.69
CA GLN A 71 62.54 -2.14 45.91
C GLN A 71 62.04 -1.25 44.77
N GLN A 72 62.86 -0.31 44.29
CA GLN A 72 62.52 0.53 43.13
C GLN A 72 62.23 -0.31 41.88
N ILE A 73 63.00 -1.37 41.64
CA ILE A 73 62.76 -2.30 40.52
C ILE A 73 61.41 -3.01 40.67
N ILE A 74 61.08 -3.48 41.89
CA ILE A 74 59.78 -4.11 42.15
C ILE A 74 58.64 -3.13 41.88
N ASP A 75 58.71 -1.91 42.43
CA ASP A 75 57.67 -0.90 42.26
C ASP A 75 57.48 -0.51 40.79
N LEU A 76 58.57 -0.33 40.05
CA LEU A 76 58.52 -0.04 38.62
C LEU A 76 57.95 -1.22 37.82
N THR A 77 58.30 -2.46 38.18
CA THR A 77 57.75 -3.66 37.55
C THR A 77 56.25 -3.79 37.79
N SER A 78 55.78 -3.51 39.01
CA SER A 78 54.34 -3.50 39.32
C SER A 78 53.59 -2.42 38.53
N ARG A 79 54.15 -1.20 38.44
CA ARG A 79 53.54 -0.14 37.61
C ARG A 79 53.52 -0.51 36.13
N LEU A 80 54.58 -1.13 35.63
CA LEU A 80 54.66 -1.56 34.24
C LEU A 80 53.58 -2.61 33.93
N GLN A 81 53.39 -3.60 34.81
CA GLN A 81 52.29 -4.57 34.68
C GLN A 81 50.90 -3.93 34.73
N GLU A 82 50.70 -2.89 35.54
CA GLU A 82 49.42 -2.18 35.60
C GLU A 82 49.15 -1.38 34.32
N GLN A 83 50.20 -0.73 33.76
CA GLN A 83 50.10 -0.07 32.47
C GLN A 83 49.83 -1.07 31.32
N ASP A 84 50.48 -2.23 31.32
CA ASP A 84 50.23 -3.27 30.32
C ASP A 84 48.78 -3.75 30.35
N LYS A 85 48.20 -3.93 31.55
CA LYS A 85 46.77 -4.26 31.71
C LYS A 85 45.88 -3.15 31.15
N LEU A 86 46.20 -1.89 31.43
CA LEU A 86 45.44 -0.76 30.91
C LEU A 86 45.51 -0.70 29.38
N VAL A 87 46.69 -0.87 28.79
CA VAL A 87 46.87 -0.90 27.33
C VAL A 87 46.04 -2.03 26.72
N ALA A 88 46.09 -3.24 27.28
CA ALA A 88 45.30 -4.37 26.78
C ALA A 88 43.78 -4.09 26.79
N VAL A 89 43.27 -3.44 27.85
CA VAL A 89 41.85 -3.03 27.91
C VAL A 89 41.54 -1.97 26.86
N ARG A 90 42.44 -1.00 26.66
CA ARG A 90 42.25 0.05 25.64
C ARG A 90 42.27 -0.50 24.24
N ASP A 91 43.15 -1.46 23.94
CA ASP A 91 43.22 -2.12 22.65
C ASP A 91 41.94 -2.92 22.36
N SER A 92 41.41 -3.63 23.37
CA SER A 92 40.13 -4.34 23.23
C SER A 92 38.97 -3.38 22.95
N ASN A 93 38.90 -2.26 23.67
CA ASN A 93 37.86 -1.25 23.45
C ASN A 93 37.99 -0.58 22.09
N LEU A 94 39.22 -0.30 21.66
CA LEU A 94 39.50 0.29 20.34
C LEU A 94 39.06 -0.66 19.22
N ALA A 95 39.36 -1.95 19.34
CA ALA A 95 38.92 -2.97 18.39
C ALA A 95 37.39 -3.05 18.30
N GLU A 96 36.69 -3.01 19.44
CA GLU A 96 35.22 -3.02 19.47
C GLU A 96 34.63 -1.79 18.76
N VAL A 97 35.15 -0.60 19.05
CA VAL A 97 34.70 0.64 18.41
C VAL A 97 35.00 0.64 16.92
N GLN A 98 36.16 0.14 16.50
CA GLN A 98 36.53 -0.01 15.09
C GLN A 98 35.57 -0.95 14.36
N ALA A 99 35.23 -2.09 14.95
CA ALA A 99 34.27 -3.03 14.37
C ALA A 99 32.88 -2.39 14.20
N LYS A 100 32.41 -1.66 15.22
CA LYS A 100 31.14 -0.89 15.14
C LYS A 100 31.20 0.18 14.05
N ASN A 101 32.32 0.89 13.93
CA ASN A 101 32.49 1.93 12.92
C ASN A 101 32.42 1.34 11.50
N LEU A 102 33.10 0.23 11.26
CA LEU A 102 33.04 -0.49 9.97
C LEU A 102 31.62 -0.95 9.64
N SER A 103 30.90 -1.50 10.61
CA SER A 103 29.49 -1.90 10.43
C SER A 103 28.61 -0.71 10.05
N LEU A 104 28.73 0.40 10.77
CA LEU A 104 27.95 1.61 10.49
C LEU A 104 28.31 2.23 9.14
N GLN A 105 29.59 2.21 8.75
CA GLN A 105 30.02 2.66 7.42
C GLN A 105 29.39 1.82 6.30
N ALA A 106 29.32 0.50 6.48
CA ALA A 106 28.67 -0.39 5.52
C ALA A 106 27.16 -0.09 5.41
N GLU A 107 26.48 0.11 6.55
CA GLU A 107 25.07 0.47 6.59
C GLU A 107 24.79 1.81 5.89
N VAL A 108 25.61 2.83 6.16
CA VAL A 108 25.51 4.14 5.48
C VAL A 108 25.72 3.96 3.97
N SER A 109 26.69 3.16 3.54
CA SER A 109 26.90 2.87 2.11
C SER A 109 25.66 2.22 1.47
N MET A 110 25.05 1.23 2.13
CA MET A 110 23.82 0.59 1.65
C MET A 110 22.65 1.57 1.57
N LEU A 111 22.40 2.35 2.63
CA LEU A 111 21.31 3.32 2.67
C LEU A 111 21.49 4.44 1.65
N THR A 112 22.73 4.88 1.41
CA THR A 112 23.01 5.87 0.35
C THR A 112 22.78 5.30 -1.04
N HIS A 113 23.07 4.02 -1.28
CA HIS A 113 22.75 3.36 -2.54
C HIS A 113 21.24 3.23 -2.75
N ALA A 114 20.51 2.72 -1.76
CA ALA A 114 19.05 2.59 -1.82
C ALA A 114 18.36 3.94 -2.05
N ASN A 115 18.84 5.02 -1.42
CA ASN A 115 18.33 6.37 -1.66
C ASN A 115 18.57 6.85 -3.10
N LYS A 116 19.70 6.48 -3.72
CA LYS A 116 19.96 6.82 -5.13
C LYS A 116 19.01 6.07 -6.05
N GLU A 117 18.79 4.78 -5.81
CA GLU A 117 17.84 3.96 -6.57
C GLU A 117 16.41 4.50 -6.46
N LEU A 118 15.96 4.81 -5.24
CA LEU A 118 14.63 5.39 -5.01
C LEU A 118 14.46 6.74 -5.71
N LYS A 119 15.48 7.60 -5.71
CA LYS A 119 15.46 8.86 -6.45
C LYS A 119 15.34 8.63 -7.96
N TYR A 120 16.14 7.71 -8.50
CA TYR A 120 16.09 7.35 -9.91
C TYR A 120 14.69 6.88 -10.32
N ILE A 121 14.12 5.94 -9.57
CA ILE A 121 12.76 5.43 -9.82
C ILE A 121 11.72 6.56 -9.73
N ASN A 122 11.84 7.45 -8.74
CA ASN A 122 10.91 8.57 -8.60
C ASN A 122 10.94 9.52 -9.80
N ASP A 123 12.14 9.82 -10.31
CA ASP A 123 12.30 10.69 -11.47
C ASP A 123 11.73 10.03 -12.73
N THR A 124 11.98 8.74 -12.95
CA THR A 124 11.38 7.98 -14.06
C THR A 124 9.85 8.00 -13.98
N LEU A 125 9.26 7.72 -12.81
CA LEU A 125 7.81 7.75 -12.63
C LEU A 125 7.21 9.13 -12.87
N ARG A 126 7.90 10.22 -12.51
CA ARG A 126 7.45 11.59 -12.82
C ARG A 126 7.44 11.85 -14.32
N ASP A 127 8.46 11.39 -15.04
CA ASP A 127 8.54 11.59 -16.49
C ASP A 127 7.49 10.78 -17.24
N GLU A 128 7.22 9.55 -16.81
CA GLU A 128 6.10 8.73 -17.29
C GLU A 128 4.75 9.42 -17.02
N HIS A 129 4.56 9.94 -15.81
CA HIS A 129 3.34 10.64 -15.44
C HIS A 129 3.11 11.88 -16.31
N ARG A 130 4.15 12.72 -16.53
CA ARG A 130 4.09 13.88 -17.42
C ARG A 130 3.73 13.46 -18.85
N THR A 131 4.33 12.38 -19.34
CA THR A 131 4.05 11.86 -20.69
C THR A 131 2.60 11.41 -20.83
N LEU A 132 2.09 10.66 -19.84
CA LEU A 132 0.68 10.23 -19.81
C LEU A 132 -0.28 11.41 -19.71
N GLN A 133 0.06 12.43 -18.93
CA GLN A 133 -0.75 13.64 -18.80
C GLN A 133 -0.86 14.39 -20.14
N LEU A 134 0.24 14.52 -20.88
CA LEU A 134 0.22 15.10 -22.23
C LEU A 134 -0.63 14.26 -23.19
N ALA A 135 -0.50 12.93 -23.15
CA ALA A 135 -1.31 12.04 -23.97
C ALA A 135 -2.80 12.14 -23.64
N PHE A 136 -3.15 12.24 -22.36
CA PHE A 136 -4.52 12.45 -21.90
C PHE A 136 -5.11 13.75 -22.47
N ASN A 137 -4.40 14.86 -22.36
CA ASN A 137 -4.85 16.15 -22.90
C ASN A 137 -5.12 16.08 -24.42
N VAL A 138 -4.25 15.39 -25.17
CA VAL A 138 -4.45 15.18 -26.61
C VAL A 138 -5.70 14.35 -26.90
N LEU A 139 -5.96 13.31 -26.11
CA LEU A 139 -7.15 12.48 -26.27
C LEU A 139 -8.43 13.25 -25.90
N GLU A 140 -8.39 14.08 -24.86
CA GLU A 140 -9.49 14.95 -24.47
C GLU A 140 -9.82 15.96 -25.56
N GLU A 141 -8.81 16.57 -26.19
CA GLU A 141 -9.03 17.49 -27.32
C GLU A 141 -9.65 16.76 -28.53
N LYS A 142 -9.21 15.53 -28.83
CA LYS A 142 -9.81 14.71 -29.90
C LYS A 142 -11.27 14.36 -29.59
N LEU A 143 -11.58 14.00 -28.35
CA LEU A 143 -12.95 13.70 -27.94
C LEU A 143 -13.84 14.92 -28.13
N ARG A 144 -13.37 16.10 -27.70
CA ARG A 144 -14.10 17.36 -27.86
C ARG A 144 -14.38 17.69 -29.32
N LYS A 145 -13.38 17.56 -30.20
CA LYS A 145 -13.56 17.75 -31.66
C LYS A 145 -14.60 16.80 -32.25
N ALA A 146 -14.55 15.51 -31.89
CA ALA A 146 -15.52 14.53 -32.37
C ALA A 146 -16.95 14.83 -31.86
N GLN A 147 -17.09 15.33 -30.64
CA GLN A 147 -18.38 15.78 -30.09
C GLN A 147 -18.92 17.00 -30.85
N ASP A 148 -18.06 17.99 -31.12
CA ASP A 148 -18.44 19.18 -31.88
C ASP A 148 -18.88 18.81 -33.31
N GLU A 149 -18.15 17.92 -33.99
CA GLU A 149 -18.50 17.41 -35.31
C GLU A 149 -19.86 16.70 -35.31
N ASN A 150 -20.11 15.83 -34.31
CA ASN A 150 -21.39 15.16 -34.16
C ASN A 150 -22.54 16.16 -33.93
N GLY A 151 -22.32 17.17 -33.08
CA GLY A 151 -23.28 18.25 -32.85
C GLY A 151 -23.65 18.98 -34.15
N GLN A 152 -22.65 19.33 -34.97
CA GLN A 152 -22.88 19.98 -36.27
C GLN A 152 -23.65 19.09 -37.25
N LEU A 153 -23.37 17.78 -37.27
CA LEU A 153 -24.09 16.83 -38.12
C LEU A 153 -25.56 16.70 -37.70
N VAL A 154 -25.83 16.62 -36.39
CA VAL A 154 -27.19 16.59 -35.85
C VAL A 154 -27.95 17.87 -36.18
N GLU A 155 -27.32 19.05 -36.00
CA GLU A 155 -27.94 20.33 -36.35
C GLU A 155 -28.30 20.39 -37.84
N ARG A 156 -27.38 19.94 -38.70
CA ARG A 156 -27.61 19.88 -40.15
C ARG A 156 -28.75 18.92 -40.50
N LEU A 157 -28.82 17.76 -39.85
CA LEU A 157 -29.89 16.79 -40.03
C LEU A 157 -31.24 17.37 -39.64
N ILE A 158 -31.33 18.07 -38.51
CA ILE A 158 -32.55 18.74 -38.05
C ILE A 158 -33.00 19.77 -39.09
N LYS A 159 -32.08 20.60 -39.61
CA LYS A 159 -32.39 21.59 -40.66
C LYS A 159 -32.96 20.93 -41.92
N TYR A 160 -32.38 19.82 -42.37
CA TYR A 160 -32.91 19.09 -43.52
C TYR A 160 -34.29 18.50 -43.24
N LYS A 161 -34.50 17.88 -42.08
CA LYS A 161 -35.79 17.32 -41.68
C LYS A 161 -36.89 18.38 -41.55
N ALA A 162 -36.58 19.55 -41.01
CA ALA A 162 -37.51 20.68 -40.95
C ALA A 162 -37.93 21.13 -42.36
N LYS A 163 -36.95 21.33 -43.25
CA LYS A 163 -37.22 21.73 -44.65
C LYS A 163 -38.07 20.71 -45.40
N ASP A 164 -37.84 19.42 -45.17
CA ASP A 164 -38.66 18.36 -45.78
C ASP A 164 -40.08 18.33 -45.19
N ALA A 165 -40.24 18.55 -43.88
CA ALA A 165 -41.55 18.66 -43.25
C ALA A 165 -42.35 19.87 -43.79
N ASP A 166 -41.70 21.02 -43.97
CA ASP A 166 -42.32 22.22 -44.54
C ASP A 166 -42.85 21.97 -45.96
N LYS A 167 -42.05 21.30 -46.82
CA LYS A 167 -42.50 20.91 -48.17
C LYS A 167 -43.70 19.97 -48.14
N MET A 168 -43.68 18.96 -47.27
CA MET A 168 -44.80 18.02 -47.13
C MET A 168 -46.07 18.73 -46.64
N ASN A 169 -45.94 19.72 -45.76
CA ASN A 169 -47.06 20.56 -45.31
C ASN A 169 -47.60 21.43 -46.45
N GLU A 170 -46.74 22.06 -47.25
CA GLU A 170 -47.15 22.83 -48.43
C GLU A 170 -47.91 21.97 -49.45
N GLU A 171 -47.44 20.74 -49.71
CA GLU A 171 -48.11 19.78 -50.59
C GLU A 171 -49.47 19.33 -50.04
N ASN A 172 -49.55 19.04 -48.73
CA ASN A 172 -50.80 18.69 -48.06
C ASN A 172 -51.81 19.85 -48.10
N ASP A 173 -51.38 21.08 -47.86
CA ASP A 173 -52.22 22.27 -47.96
C ASP A 173 -52.75 22.46 -49.38
N ASN A 174 -51.90 22.28 -50.38
CA ASN A 174 -52.29 22.35 -51.79
C ASN A 174 -53.29 21.23 -52.16
N PHE A 175 -53.08 20.02 -51.66
CA PHE A 175 -53.98 18.90 -51.84
C PHE A 175 -55.36 19.18 -51.21
N LEU A 176 -55.38 19.66 -49.96
CA LEU A 176 -56.61 20.04 -49.27
C LEU A 176 -57.33 21.17 -49.98
N LYS A 177 -56.64 22.24 -50.39
CA LYS A 177 -57.23 23.35 -51.16
C LYS A 177 -57.89 22.86 -52.45
N LYS A 178 -57.19 22.02 -53.24
CA LYS A 178 -57.76 21.43 -54.47
C LYS A 178 -58.99 20.58 -54.17
N ARG A 179 -58.96 19.80 -53.09
CA ARG A 179 -60.09 18.96 -52.67
C ARG A 179 -61.31 19.80 -52.24
N TYR A 180 -61.10 20.84 -51.44
CA TYR A 180 -62.18 21.75 -51.02
C TYR A 180 -62.75 22.54 -52.20
N ALA A 181 -61.91 23.04 -53.11
CA ALA A 181 -62.37 23.73 -54.32
C ALA A 181 -63.19 22.81 -55.23
N LYS A 182 -62.76 21.55 -55.40
CA LYS A 182 -63.53 20.54 -56.14
C LYS A 182 -64.89 20.29 -55.47
N MET A 183 -64.89 20.05 -54.16
CA MET A 183 -66.12 19.85 -53.39
C MET A 183 -67.07 21.05 -53.51
N GLN A 184 -66.55 22.28 -53.42
CA GLN A 184 -67.36 23.48 -53.61
C GLN A 184 -67.95 23.56 -55.01
N LYS A 185 -67.16 23.26 -56.05
CA LYS A 185 -67.66 23.22 -57.43
C LYS A 185 -68.75 22.16 -57.62
N ASP A 186 -68.54 20.96 -57.09
CA ASP A 186 -69.50 19.85 -57.17
C ASP A 186 -70.80 20.22 -56.43
N LEU A 187 -70.73 20.92 -55.29
CA LEU A 187 -71.89 21.45 -54.58
C LEU A 187 -72.61 22.55 -55.39
N GLU A 188 -71.88 23.48 -56.00
CA GLU A 188 -72.45 24.52 -56.86
C GLU A 188 -73.10 23.94 -58.13
N GLU A 189 -72.56 22.86 -58.67
CA GLU A 189 -73.15 22.09 -59.78
C GLU A 189 -74.42 21.37 -59.32
N ALA A 190 -74.39 20.67 -58.18
CA ALA A 190 -75.56 20.03 -57.59
C ALA A 190 -76.68 21.03 -57.24
N CYS A 191 -76.36 22.22 -56.73
CA CYS A 191 -77.33 23.29 -56.51
C CYS A 191 -77.91 23.82 -57.83
N ARG A 192 -77.11 23.94 -58.90
CA ARG A 192 -77.60 24.31 -60.24
C ARG A 192 -78.52 23.24 -60.83
N ASP A 193 -78.19 21.96 -60.64
CA ASP A 193 -79.02 20.85 -61.08
C ASP A 193 -80.32 20.74 -60.26
N ALA A 194 -80.27 20.98 -58.94
CA ALA A 194 -81.47 21.09 -58.12
C ALA A 194 -82.37 22.27 -58.54
N SER A 195 -81.78 23.39 -58.97
CA SER A 195 -82.53 24.54 -59.52
C SER A 195 -83.09 24.27 -60.93
N ARG A 196 -82.55 23.28 -61.66
CA ARG A 196 -83.15 22.78 -62.92
C ARG A 196 -84.33 21.85 -62.67
N VAL A 197 -84.45 21.28 -61.47
CA VAL A 197 -85.56 20.40 -61.07
C VAL A 197 -86.48 21.16 -60.10
N CYS A 198 -87.10 22.24 -60.60
CA CYS A 198 -88.37 22.78 -60.11
C CYS A 198 -89.02 23.68 -61.17
N SER A 199 -89.65 23.03 -62.16
CA SER A 199 -91.07 23.20 -62.51
C SER A 199 -91.43 22.03 -63.43
N ASP A 200 -92.55 21.36 -63.14
CA ASP A 200 -93.10 20.16 -63.78
C ASP A 200 -92.38 18.83 -63.50
N ASP A 201 -92.87 18.11 -62.49
CA ASP A 201 -93.68 16.89 -62.68
C ASP A 201 -93.71 16.07 -61.37
N LEU A 202 -94.73 16.36 -60.56
CA LEU A 202 -95.22 15.45 -59.54
C LEU A 202 -96.01 14.34 -60.24
N GLN A 203 -95.41 13.17 -60.49
CA GLN A 203 -96.19 11.98 -60.80
C GLN A 203 -95.59 10.69 -60.22
N GLU A 204 -96.24 10.29 -59.12
CA GLU A 204 -96.58 8.93 -58.69
C GLU A 204 -95.68 7.76 -59.10
N GLY A 205 -95.03 7.15 -58.09
CA GLY A 205 -94.35 5.87 -58.23
C GLY A 205 -93.70 5.37 -56.95
N PHE A 206 -94.39 5.43 -55.81
CA PHE A 206 -93.91 4.75 -54.60
C PHE A 206 -94.09 3.24 -54.75
N GLY A 207 -93.05 2.56 -55.26
CA GLY A 207 -92.86 1.14 -55.05
C GLY A 207 -92.69 0.83 -53.56
N PRO A 208 -92.98 -0.40 -53.10
CA PRO A 208 -92.97 -0.73 -51.69
C PRO A 208 -91.60 -0.44 -51.08
N LEU A 209 -91.56 0.55 -50.18
CA LEU A 209 -90.45 0.79 -49.29
C LEU A 209 -90.19 -0.51 -48.51
N MET A 210 -89.13 -1.22 -48.91
CA MET A 210 -88.54 -2.30 -48.11
C MET A 210 -88.07 -1.68 -46.80
N GLN A 211 -88.94 -1.75 -45.79
CA GLN A 211 -88.66 -1.26 -44.45
C GLN A 211 -87.58 -2.16 -43.86
N SER A 212 -86.33 -1.70 -43.81
CA SER A 212 -85.27 -2.41 -43.10
C SER A 212 -85.47 -2.20 -41.60
N THR A 213 -86.26 -3.08 -40.98
CA THR A 213 -86.37 -3.12 -39.53
C THR A 213 -85.04 -3.59 -38.93
N LEU A 214 -84.33 -2.68 -38.27
CA LEU A 214 -83.15 -3.01 -37.48
C LEU A 214 -83.56 -3.91 -36.30
N PRO A 215 -82.95 -5.09 -36.13
CA PRO A 215 -83.26 -5.95 -35.00
C PRO A 215 -82.93 -5.24 -33.69
N THR A 216 -83.95 -5.01 -32.86
CA THR A 216 -83.81 -4.28 -31.58
C THR A 216 -83.51 -5.20 -30.39
N LYS A 217 -83.53 -6.53 -30.60
CA LYS A 217 -83.30 -7.53 -29.54
C LYS A 217 -82.16 -8.48 -29.93
N VAL A 218 -81.26 -8.71 -28.99
CA VAL A 218 -80.15 -9.67 -29.12
C VAL A 218 -80.73 -11.08 -29.20
N ALA A 219 -80.45 -11.79 -30.30
CA ALA A 219 -80.99 -13.14 -30.53
C ALA A 219 -80.19 -14.24 -29.80
N VAL A 220 -78.89 -14.07 -29.60
CA VAL A 220 -78.00 -15.04 -28.94
C VAL A 220 -76.89 -14.29 -28.19
N LYS A 221 -76.60 -14.73 -26.95
CA LYS A 221 -75.46 -14.26 -26.14
C LYS A 221 -74.64 -15.47 -25.69
N PHE A 222 -73.33 -15.44 -25.92
CA PHE A 222 -72.38 -16.44 -25.43
C PHE A 222 -71.04 -15.80 -25.11
N ASP A 223 -70.31 -16.40 -24.17
CA ASP A 223 -68.97 -15.94 -23.79
C ASP A 223 -67.92 -16.59 -24.69
N ALA A 224 -67.34 -15.80 -25.60
CA ALA A 224 -66.43 -16.31 -26.62
C ALA A 224 -65.01 -16.56 -26.09
N HIS A 225 -64.49 -15.67 -25.25
CA HIS A 225 -63.09 -15.68 -24.78
C HIS A 225 -63.00 -15.28 -23.31
N ASP A 226 -61.97 -15.73 -22.60
CA ASP A 226 -61.71 -15.38 -21.18
C ASP A 226 -61.11 -13.97 -21.01
N GLY A 227 -60.98 -13.20 -22.10
CA GLY A 227 -60.44 -11.85 -22.12
C GLY A 227 -61.07 -11.00 -23.23
N GLU A 228 -60.55 -9.78 -23.41
CA GLU A 228 -61.08 -8.83 -24.38
C GLU A 228 -61.01 -9.38 -25.82
N VAL A 229 -62.11 -9.22 -26.57
CA VAL A 229 -62.18 -9.62 -27.98
C VAL A 229 -61.69 -8.47 -28.85
N ASN A 230 -60.57 -8.68 -29.52
CA ASN A 230 -59.89 -7.66 -30.33
C ASN A 230 -60.35 -7.66 -31.79
N ALA A 231 -60.90 -8.77 -32.29
CA ALA A 231 -61.32 -8.90 -33.67
C ALA A 231 -62.53 -9.82 -33.83
N VAL A 232 -63.47 -9.41 -34.70
CA VAL A 232 -64.62 -10.21 -35.14
C VAL A 232 -64.76 -10.07 -36.65
N LYS A 233 -64.87 -11.21 -37.36
CA LYS A 233 -65.14 -11.23 -38.81
C LYS A 233 -66.15 -12.30 -39.18
N TRP A 234 -67.10 -11.91 -40.03
CA TRP A 234 -68.03 -12.82 -40.67
C TRP A 234 -67.44 -13.38 -41.95
N SER A 235 -67.66 -14.66 -42.22
CA SER A 235 -67.38 -15.22 -43.54
C SER A 235 -68.41 -14.68 -44.55
N PRO A 236 -67.98 -14.24 -45.74
CA PRO A 236 -68.88 -13.72 -46.77
C PRO A 236 -69.66 -14.80 -47.52
N VAL A 237 -69.26 -16.09 -47.39
CA VAL A 237 -69.83 -17.22 -48.12
C VAL A 237 -70.43 -18.25 -47.17
N ASP A 238 -69.72 -18.56 -46.10
CA ASP A 238 -70.17 -19.53 -45.11
C ASP A 238 -70.85 -18.83 -43.93
N ARG A 239 -71.76 -19.51 -43.25
CA ARG A 239 -72.44 -18.97 -42.05
C ARG A 239 -71.56 -19.07 -40.79
N LEU A 240 -70.29 -18.69 -40.94
CA LEU A 240 -69.22 -18.78 -39.95
C LEU A 240 -68.81 -17.41 -39.43
N VAL A 241 -68.46 -17.35 -38.15
CA VAL A 241 -67.86 -16.17 -37.51
C VAL A 241 -66.53 -16.56 -36.89
N ALA A 242 -65.51 -15.74 -37.14
CA ALA A 242 -64.21 -15.83 -36.48
C ALA A 242 -64.10 -14.74 -35.41
N THR A 243 -63.67 -15.13 -34.21
CA THR A 243 -63.35 -14.22 -33.11
C THR A 243 -61.92 -14.43 -32.62
N GLY A 244 -61.20 -13.34 -32.37
CA GLY A 244 -59.84 -13.36 -31.81
C GLY A 244 -59.79 -12.59 -30.49
N GLY A 245 -59.35 -13.25 -29.42
CA GLY A 245 -59.28 -12.69 -28.07
C GLY A 245 -57.86 -12.48 -27.54
N ALA A 246 -57.74 -11.69 -26.47
CA ALA A 246 -56.50 -11.51 -25.71
C ALA A 246 -56.02 -12.80 -25.01
N ASP A 247 -56.87 -13.84 -24.97
CA ASP A 247 -56.56 -15.20 -24.53
C ASP A 247 -55.67 -15.97 -25.52
N ARG A 248 -55.19 -15.30 -26.59
CA ARG A 248 -54.32 -15.84 -27.64
C ARG A 248 -54.93 -17.02 -28.40
N LYS A 249 -56.26 -17.06 -28.48
CA LYS A 249 -57.00 -18.08 -29.22
C LYS A 249 -57.84 -17.43 -30.32
N VAL A 250 -57.94 -18.10 -31.46
CA VAL A 250 -58.91 -17.78 -32.50
C VAL A 250 -59.96 -18.88 -32.51
N LYS A 251 -61.23 -18.50 -32.35
CA LYS A 251 -62.38 -19.41 -32.32
C LYS A 251 -63.25 -19.22 -33.55
N LEU A 252 -63.71 -20.33 -34.11
CA LEU A 252 -64.64 -20.36 -35.25
C LEU A 252 -66.01 -20.88 -34.80
N TRP A 253 -67.04 -20.10 -35.11
CA TRP A 253 -68.42 -20.33 -34.71
C TRP A 253 -69.28 -20.61 -35.95
N ASP A 254 -69.97 -21.75 -35.98
CA ASP A 254 -70.95 -22.08 -37.03
C ASP A 254 -72.37 -21.72 -36.57
N ILE A 255 -73.00 -20.84 -37.34
CA ILE A 255 -74.30 -20.24 -37.04
C ILE A 255 -75.41 -20.88 -37.90
N SER A 256 -75.11 -21.98 -38.62
CA SER A 256 -76.09 -22.73 -39.41
C SER A 256 -77.20 -23.36 -38.56
N LYS A 257 -76.93 -23.72 -37.30
CA LYS A 257 -77.90 -24.33 -36.38
C LYS A 257 -78.48 -23.27 -35.43
N GLY A 258 -79.54 -22.60 -35.87
CA GLY A 258 -80.32 -21.72 -34.99
C GLY A 258 -80.86 -22.51 -33.80
N GLY A 259 -80.34 -22.25 -32.60
CA GLY A 259 -81.00 -22.66 -31.36
C GLY A 259 -80.08 -22.99 -30.18
N ALA A 260 -78.99 -23.75 -30.36
CA ALA A 260 -78.17 -24.18 -29.21
C ALA A 260 -76.86 -24.85 -29.65
N CYS A 261 -75.86 -24.06 -30.08
CA CYS A 261 -74.50 -24.57 -30.29
C CYS A 261 -73.49 -23.65 -29.62
N ASN A 262 -73.35 -23.78 -28.29
CA ASN A 262 -72.33 -23.09 -27.49
C ASN A 262 -70.94 -23.75 -27.65
N GLN A 263 -70.63 -24.31 -28.82
CA GLN A 263 -69.39 -25.04 -29.06
C GLN A 263 -68.62 -24.42 -30.20
N CYS A 264 -67.39 -24.01 -29.88
CA CYS A 264 -66.38 -23.67 -30.86
C CYS A 264 -66.14 -24.88 -31.78
N VAL A 265 -66.18 -24.66 -33.09
CA VAL A 265 -65.98 -25.73 -34.07
C VAL A 265 -64.50 -26.11 -34.15
N ARG A 266 -63.60 -25.14 -33.95
CA ARG A 266 -62.13 -25.33 -33.90
C ARG A 266 -61.44 -24.21 -33.13
N ASP A 267 -60.55 -24.59 -32.22
CA ASP A 267 -59.59 -23.69 -31.58
C ASP A 267 -58.27 -23.73 -32.35
N ILE A 268 -57.83 -22.57 -32.83
CA ILE A 268 -56.50 -22.41 -33.42
C ILE A 268 -55.64 -21.62 -32.42
N GLN A 269 -54.55 -22.24 -31.97
CA GLN A 269 -53.63 -21.66 -31.00
C GLN A 269 -52.23 -21.62 -31.64
N GLU A 270 -51.62 -20.44 -31.66
CA GLU A 270 -50.21 -20.31 -32.05
C GLU A 270 -49.32 -20.89 -30.93
N ARG A 271 -48.31 -21.70 -31.31
CA ARG A 271 -47.28 -22.20 -30.39
C ARG A 271 -46.19 -21.15 -30.19
#